data_AF-A0ABD3TN17-F1
#
_entry.id   AF-A0ABD3TN17-F1
#
_cell.length_a   1.000
_cell.length_b   1.000
_cell.length_c   1.000
_cell.angle_alpha   90.00
_cell.angle_beta   90.00
_cell.angle_gamma   90.00
#
_symmetry.space_group_name_H-M   'P 1'
#
loop_
_entity.id
_entity.type
_entity.pdbx_description
1 polymer ?
#
loop_
_entity_poly.entity_id
_entity_poly.type
_entity_poly.pdbx_seq_one_letter_code
_entity_poly.pdbx_strand_id
1 'polypeptide(L)'
;MGGSVKCFCVVGFVLFLGIGTLNVANAAGECPKSTPDMEAMKLIPCASAASDSNASPSSGCCAQVQKLGQNPKCLCAVMLSNTAKSSGVKPEVAVTIPKRCNLANRPIGYKCGAYTLP
;
A
#
# COMPACT_ATOMS: atom_id res chain seq x y z
N MET A 1 14.36 -13.33 50.99
CA MET A 1 13.59 -13.70 49.77
C MET A 1 12.28 -12.95 49.81
N GLY A 2 12.08 -11.90 49.00
CA GLY A 2 11.55 -12.04 47.63
C GLY A 2 10.02 -12.05 47.75
N GLY A 3 9.32 -10.94 47.60
CA GLY A 3 9.38 -10.04 46.45
C GLY A 3 7.98 -10.05 45.85
N SER A 4 7.33 -8.90 45.90
CA SER A 4 6.10 -8.49 45.21
C SER A 4 5.71 -9.31 43.97
N VAL A 5 5.01 -10.45 44.14
CA VAL A 5 4.47 -11.26 43.02
C VAL A 5 3.03 -10.90 42.63
N LYS A 6 2.37 -10.01 43.39
CA LYS A 6 0.93 -9.76 43.27
C LYS A 6 0.55 -8.62 42.32
N CYS A 7 1.55 -7.85 41.85
CA CYS A 7 1.35 -6.84 40.80
C CYS A 7 1.81 -7.32 39.42
N PHE A 8 2.58 -8.41 39.34
CA PHE A 8 3.19 -8.87 38.08
C PHE A 8 2.19 -9.57 37.15
N CYS A 9 1.12 -10.15 37.68
CA CYS A 9 0.10 -10.83 36.88
C CYS A 9 -0.77 -9.86 36.08
N VAL A 10 -1.03 -8.65 36.60
CA VAL A 10 -1.89 -7.66 35.92
C VAL A 10 -1.13 -6.98 34.78
N VAL A 11 0.16 -6.67 34.97
CA VAL A 11 1.00 -6.08 33.92
C VAL A 11 1.21 -7.04 32.75
N GLY A 12 1.35 -8.34 33.02
CA GLY A 12 1.40 -9.38 31.98
C GLY A 12 0.10 -9.46 31.19
N PHE A 13 -1.06 -9.41 31.85
CA PHE A 13 -2.36 -9.52 31.18
C PHE A 13 -2.71 -8.26 30.34
N VAL A 14 -2.30 -7.06 30.78
CA VAL A 14 -2.47 -5.82 30.02
C VAL A 14 -1.52 -5.74 28.81
N LEU A 15 -0.32 -6.32 28.90
CA LEU A 15 0.57 -6.47 27.73
C LEU A 15 0.02 -7.47 26.71
N PHE A 16 -0.69 -8.52 27.15
CA PHE A 16 -1.39 -9.45 26.25
C PHE A 16 -2.64 -8.84 25.60
N LEU A 17 -3.35 -7.94 26.29
CA LEU A 17 -4.49 -7.19 25.74
C LEU A 17 -4.08 -5.91 24.97
N GLY A 18 -2.80 -5.53 25.08
CA GLY A 18 -2.21 -4.36 24.43
C GLY A 18 -1.70 -4.60 23.00
N ILE A 19 -1.94 -5.79 22.44
CA ILE A 19 -1.86 -5.98 20.99
C ILE A 19 -3.19 -5.49 20.41
N GLY A 20 -3.33 -4.17 20.35
CA GLY A 20 -4.44 -3.53 19.67
C GLY A 20 -4.59 -4.14 18.29
N THR A 21 -5.66 -4.90 18.12
CA THR A 21 -6.23 -5.33 16.83
C THR A 21 -5.18 -5.51 15.72
N LEU A 22 -4.21 -6.42 15.92
CA LEU A 22 -3.55 -7.04 14.77
C LEU A 22 -4.58 -7.99 14.17
N ASN A 23 -5.54 -7.41 13.45
CA ASN A 23 -6.19 -8.05 12.31
C ASN A 23 -5.10 -8.31 11.26
N VAL A 24 -4.12 -9.16 11.59
CA VAL A 24 -3.37 -9.88 10.58
C VAL A 24 -4.33 -10.94 10.07
N ALA A 25 -5.24 -10.48 9.22
CA ALA A 25 -5.99 -11.37 8.37
C ALA A 25 -4.93 -12.17 7.62
N ASN A 26 -4.77 -13.44 7.98
CA ASN A 26 -3.95 -14.38 7.24
C ASN A 26 -4.73 -14.72 5.95
N ALA A 27 -4.80 -13.76 5.04
CA ALA A 27 -5.34 -13.90 3.70
C ALA A 27 -4.20 -13.62 2.75
N ALA A 28 -4.06 -14.41 1.68
CA ALA A 28 -3.12 -14.14 0.60
C ALA A 28 -3.13 -12.64 0.29
N GLY A 29 -1.99 -11.98 0.54
CA GLY A 29 -1.89 -10.52 0.43
C GLY A 29 -2.40 -10.06 -0.93
N GLU A 30 -2.84 -8.81 -1.03
CA GLU A 30 -3.34 -8.26 -2.30
C GLU A 30 -2.30 -8.37 -3.43
N CYS A 31 -1.02 -8.47 -3.04
CA CYS A 31 0.12 -8.75 -3.89
C CYS A 31 0.65 -10.18 -3.69
N PRO A 32 0.99 -10.91 -4.79
CA PRO A 32 1.28 -12.35 -4.74
C PRO A 32 2.64 -12.73 -4.17
N LYS A 33 3.63 -11.82 -4.18
CA LYS A 33 5.02 -12.11 -3.78
C LYS A 33 5.53 -11.30 -2.59
N SER A 34 4.84 -10.24 -2.21
CA SER A 34 5.31 -9.28 -1.19
C SER A 34 4.13 -8.50 -0.64
N THR A 35 4.34 -7.75 0.44
CA THR A 35 3.31 -6.83 0.94
C THR A 35 3.15 -5.65 -0.02
N PRO A 36 1.96 -5.02 -0.09
CA PRO A 36 1.77 -3.82 -0.90
C PRO A 36 2.71 -2.69 -0.51
N ASP A 37 3.15 -2.65 0.75
CA ASP A 37 4.10 -1.67 1.25
C ASP A 37 5.50 -1.87 0.65
N MET A 38 5.99 -3.11 0.56
CA MET A 38 7.25 -3.45 -0.12
C MET A 38 7.19 -3.19 -1.62
N GLU A 39 6.05 -3.46 -2.26
CA GLU A 39 5.84 -3.14 -3.67
C GLU A 39 5.75 -1.62 -3.90
N ALA A 40 5.24 -0.84 -2.94
CA ALA A 40 5.21 0.63 -3.00
C ALA A 40 6.62 1.23 -3.04
N MET A 41 7.59 0.63 -2.35
CA MET A 41 9.00 1.05 -2.44
C MET A 41 9.56 0.92 -3.87
N LYS A 42 9.03 0.02 -4.71
CA LYS A 42 9.45 -0.06 -6.13
C LYS A 42 8.89 1.08 -6.97
N LEU A 43 7.89 1.82 -6.45
CA LEU A 43 7.29 2.99 -7.07
C LEU A 43 7.90 4.31 -6.56
N ILE A 44 9.04 4.29 -5.86
CA ILE A 44 9.83 5.51 -5.58
C ILE A 44 10.02 6.39 -6.85
N PRO A 45 10.38 5.86 -8.04
CA PRO A 45 10.48 6.70 -9.24
C PRO A 45 9.15 7.29 -9.71
N CYS A 46 8.01 6.84 -9.17
CA CYS A 46 6.69 7.40 -9.42
C CYS A 46 6.28 8.48 -8.42
N ALA A 47 7.02 8.69 -7.32
CA ALA A 47 6.59 9.56 -6.23
C ALA A 47 6.11 10.93 -6.72
N SER A 48 6.91 11.61 -7.56
CA SER A 48 6.53 12.91 -8.13
C SER A 48 5.25 12.86 -8.97
N ALA A 49 5.10 11.83 -9.81
CA ALA A 49 3.91 11.64 -10.65
C ALA A 49 2.68 11.15 -9.87
N ALA A 50 2.89 10.63 -8.66
CA ALA A 50 1.86 10.13 -7.75
C ALA A 50 1.36 11.20 -6.77
N SER A 51 2.15 12.25 -6.55
CA SER A 51 1.78 13.41 -5.72
C SER A 51 1.29 14.60 -6.54
N ASP A 52 1.69 14.70 -7.81
CA ASP A 52 1.38 15.80 -8.72
C ASP A 52 0.83 15.28 -10.06
N SER A 53 -0.36 15.74 -10.42
CA SER A 53 -1.07 15.35 -11.65
C SER A 53 -0.44 15.91 -12.94
N ASN A 54 0.36 16.96 -12.84
CA ASN A 54 1.07 17.59 -13.96
C ASN A 54 2.46 16.97 -14.17
N ALA A 55 3.08 16.40 -13.12
CA ALA A 55 4.43 15.85 -13.20
C ALA A 55 4.49 14.53 -13.99
N SER A 56 5.03 14.53 -15.20
CA SER A 56 5.04 13.35 -16.09
C SER A 56 5.73 12.13 -15.44
N PRO A 57 5.14 10.92 -15.51
CA PRO A 57 5.79 9.72 -14.99
C PRO A 57 7.03 9.38 -15.81
N SER A 58 8.11 9.00 -15.11
CA SER A 58 9.33 8.50 -15.75
C SER A 58 9.08 7.13 -16.40
N SER A 59 9.90 6.76 -17.40
CA SER A 59 9.85 5.44 -18.04
C SER A 59 10.02 4.30 -17.02
N GLY A 60 10.91 4.48 -16.04
CA GLY A 60 11.11 3.52 -14.94
C GLY A 60 9.87 3.39 -14.05
N CYS A 61 9.16 4.48 -13.79
CA CYS A 61 7.88 4.45 -13.10
C CYS A 61 6.86 3.63 -13.89
N CYS A 62 6.69 3.93 -15.17
CA CYS A 62 5.71 3.25 -16.01
C CYS A 62 5.98 1.74 -16.14
N ALA A 63 7.25 1.33 -16.21
CA ALA A 63 7.61 -0.08 -16.24
C ALA A 63 7.20 -0.83 -14.96
N GLN A 64 7.33 -0.21 -13.79
CA GLN A 64 6.90 -0.81 -12.52
C GLN A 64 5.38 -0.85 -12.40
N VAL A 65 4.70 0.23 -12.78
CA VAL A 65 3.23 0.31 -12.80
C VAL A 65 2.65 -0.70 -13.79
N GLN A 66 3.30 -0.94 -14.93
CA GLN A 66 2.89 -1.96 -15.89
C GLN A 66 2.95 -3.38 -15.29
N LYS A 67 4.02 -3.69 -14.54
CA LYS A 67 4.16 -4.99 -13.85
C LYS A 67 3.10 -5.20 -12.79
N LEU A 68 2.88 -4.20 -11.93
CA LEU A 68 1.82 -4.24 -10.91
C LEU A 68 0.42 -4.24 -11.53
N GLY A 69 0.23 -3.54 -12.65
CA GLY A 69 -1.05 -3.42 -13.34
C GLY A 69 -1.60 -4.74 -13.86
N GLN A 70 -0.77 -5.77 -14.01
CA GLN A 70 -1.24 -7.14 -14.30
C GLN A 70 -2.08 -7.73 -13.17
N ASN A 71 -1.91 -7.24 -11.94
CA ASN A 71 -2.76 -7.55 -10.81
C ASN A 71 -3.40 -6.25 -10.29
N PRO A 72 -4.60 -5.88 -10.78
CA PRO A 72 -5.26 -4.64 -10.38
C PRO A 72 -5.47 -4.52 -8.88
N LYS A 73 -5.70 -5.65 -8.19
CA LYS A 73 -5.84 -5.70 -6.73
C LYS A 73 -4.54 -5.30 -6.03
N CYS A 74 -3.41 -5.86 -6.47
CA CYS A 74 -2.09 -5.50 -5.94
C CYS A 74 -1.74 -4.03 -6.22
N LEU A 75 -1.93 -3.57 -7.47
CA LEU A 75 -1.71 -2.17 -7.84
C LEU A 75 -2.51 -1.25 -6.91
N CYS A 76 -3.77 -1.58 -6.68
CA CYS A 76 -4.65 -0.83 -5.82
C CYS A 76 -4.17 -0.74 -4.37
N ALA A 77 -3.83 -1.90 -3.81
CA ALA A 77 -3.29 -2.03 -2.47
C ALA A 77 -2.02 -1.20 -2.28
N VAL A 78 -1.17 -1.18 -3.30
CA VAL A 78 0.08 -0.41 -3.32
C VAL A 78 -0.19 1.09 -3.30
N MET A 79 -1.12 1.58 -4.14
CA MET A 79 -1.50 3.00 -4.15
C MET A 79 -2.15 3.46 -2.84
N LEU A 80 -2.82 2.54 -2.14
CA LEU A 80 -3.51 2.79 -0.86
C LEU A 80 -2.68 2.39 0.38
N SER A 81 -1.43 1.93 0.17
CA SER A 81 -0.54 1.43 1.22
C SER A 81 -0.11 2.54 2.19
N ASN A 82 0.35 2.15 3.38
CA ASN A 82 0.86 3.09 4.36
C ASN A 82 2.13 3.79 3.87
N THR A 83 3.04 3.08 3.20
CA THR A 83 4.23 3.68 2.58
C THR A 83 3.87 4.69 1.49
N ALA A 84 2.89 4.41 0.62
CA ALA A 84 2.43 5.40 -0.35
C ALA A 84 1.89 6.67 0.35
N LYS A 85 1.01 6.50 1.34
CA LYS A 85 0.44 7.62 2.11
C LYS A 85 1.52 8.44 2.82
N SER A 86 2.47 7.77 3.48
CA SER A 86 3.57 8.40 4.20
C SER A 86 4.54 9.15 3.27
N SER A 87 4.65 8.69 2.02
CA SER A 87 5.47 9.33 0.98
C SER A 87 4.80 10.53 0.31
N GLY A 88 3.62 10.96 0.79
CA GLY A 88 2.88 12.09 0.21
C GLY A 88 2.19 11.75 -1.11
N VAL A 89 1.96 10.47 -1.41
CA VAL A 89 1.19 10.04 -2.58
C VAL A 89 -0.28 10.39 -2.37
N LYS A 90 -0.89 11.04 -3.37
CA LYS A 90 -2.32 11.32 -3.37
C LYS A 90 -3.04 10.24 -4.16
N PRO A 91 -3.92 9.44 -3.55
CA PRO A 91 -4.60 8.36 -4.26
C PRO A 91 -5.40 8.86 -5.46
N GLU A 92 -5.99 10.06 -5.42
CA GLU A 92 -6.69 10.67 -6.58
C GLU A 92 -5.77 10.86 -7.79
N VAL A 93 -4.52 11.24 -7.56
CA VAL A 93 -3.53 11.43 -8.62
C VAL A 93 -2.95 10.08 -9.04
N ALA A 94 -2.64 9.24 -8.06
CA ALA A 94 -1.96 7.97 -8.27
C ALA A 94 -2.77 6.99 -9.13
N VAL A 95 -4.10 6.96 -9.00
CA VAL A 95 -4.96 6.14 -9.87
C VAL A 95 -4.89 6.57 -11.33
N THR A 96 -4.51 7.82 -11.63
CA THR A 96 -4.35 8.31 -13.01
C THR A 96 -3.02 7.94 -13.64
N ILE A 97 -2.01 7.54 -12.87
CA ILE A 97 -0.66 7.20 -13.38
C ILE A 97 -0.71 6.18 -14.51
N PRO A 98 -1.43 5.04 -14.41
CA PRO A 98 -1.44 4.10 -15.52
C PRO A 98 -2.07 4.67 -16.82
N LYS A 99 -2.81 5.80 -16.77
CA LYS A 99 -3.33 6.56 -17.92
C LYS A 99 -2.19 7.32 -18.57
N ARG A 100 -1.45 8.03 -17.71
CA ARG A 100 -0.36 8.93 -18.08
C ARG A 100 0.83 8.14 -18.63
N CYS A 101 0.98 6.90 -18.17
CA CYS A 101 1.90 5.91 -18.73
C CYS A 101 1.40 5.23 -20.01
N ASN A 102 0.18 5.54 -20.48
CA ASN A 102 -0.44 4.97 -21.67
C ASN A 102 -0.38 3.42 -21.73
N LEU A 103 -0.71 2.76 -20.62
CA LEU A 103 -0.62 1.30 -20.54
C LEU A 103 -1.79 0.63 -21.28
N ALA A 104 -1.48 -0.19 -22.28
CA ALA A 104 -2.49 -0.86 -23.12
C ALA A 104 -3.41 -1.82 -22.37
N ASN A 105 -2.90 -2.54 -21.37
CA ASN A 105 -3.66 -3.53 -20.58
C ASN A 105 -4.11 -2.95 -19.23
N ARG A 106 -4.57 -1.70 -19.22
CA ARG A 106 -4.98 -1.07 -17.98
C ARG A 106 -6.34 -1.63 -17.51
N PRO A 107 -6.50 -1.94 -16.22
CA PRO A 107 -7.79 -2.33 -15.64
C PRO A 107 -8.74 -1.13 -15.51
N ILE A 108 -9.33 -0.70 -16.63
CA ILE A 108 -10.29 0.41 -16.69
C ILE A 108 -11.55 0.04 -15.90
N GLY A 109 -12.03 0.95 -15.06
CA GLY A 109 -13.24 0.74 -14.24
C GLY A 109 -13.00 -0.11 -12.99
N TYR A 110 -11.77 -0.52 -12.70
CA TYR A 110 -11.46 -1.27 -11.49
C TYR A 110 -11.58 -0.37 -10.25
N LYS A 111 -12.34 -0.84 -9.25
CA LYS A 111 -12.59 -0.10 -8.02
C LYS A 111 -11.50 -0.31 -6.99
N CYS A 112 -10.94 0.79 -6.56
CA CYS A 112 -9.91 0.94 -5.55
C CYS A 112 -10.45 1.59 -4.28
N GLY A 113 -11.25 0.85 -3.53
CA GLY A 113 -12.02 1.41 -2.42
C GLY A 113 -12.94 2.52 -2.94
N ALA A 114 -12.65 3.76 -2.54
CA ALA A 114 -13.39 4.94 -2.99
C ALA A 114 -12.98 5.46 -4.39
N TYR A 115 -11.84 5.01 -4.93
CA TYR A 115 -11.30 5.48 -6.20
C TYR A 115 -11.58 4.49 -7.33
N THR A 116 -11.59 4.94 -8.58
CA THR A 116 -11.73 4.05 -9.74
C THR A 116 -10.62 4.35 -10.74
N LEU A 117 -10.03 3.30 -11.30
CA LEU A 117 -9.01 3.43 -12.34
C LEU A 117 -9.66 3.94 -13.64
N PRO A 118 -9.26 5.14 -14.12
CA PRO A 118 -9.81 5.73 -15.34
C PRO A 118 -9.18 5.15 -16.61
#